data_AF-A0A8T6M367-F1
#
_entry.id   AF-A0A8T6M367-F1
#
_cell.length_a   1.000
_cell.length_b   1.000
_cell.length_c   1.000
_cell.angle_alpha   90.00
_cell.angle_beta   90.00
_cell.angle_gamma   90.00
#
_symmetry.space_group_name_H-M   'P 1'
#
loop_
_entity.id
_entity.type
_entity.pdbx_description
1 polymer ?
#
loop_
_entity_poly.entity_id
_entity_poly.type
_entity_poly.pdbx_seq_one_letter_code
_entity_poly.pdbx_strand_id
1 'polypeptide(L)'
;MKDEYIIVLDFLLRGHPNSRKSEPIAQCIGEKFLSLLEVIIKDEMDVKPEERLYIGEKERDKVKYIKGRMKYDELTGFAKKEIEYVLDGVIERDEKRFVDFFNKAK
;
A
#
# COMPACT_ATOMS: atom_id res chain seq x y z
N MET A 1 -15.12 3.36 3.49
CA MET A 1 -14.37 4.17 2.51
C MET A 1 -13.27 3.30 1.90
N LYS A 2 -12.93 3.49 0.62
CA LYS A 2 -11.94 2.69 -0.10
C LYS A 2 -10.93 3.62 -0.77
N ASP A 3 -9.65 3.25 -0.73
CA ASP A 3 -8.60 3.91 -1.51
C ASP A 3 -8.72 3.51 -2.99
N GLU A 4 -8.48 4.45 -3.90
CA GLU A 4 -8.35 4.17 -5.34
C GLU A 4 -6.90 3.96 -5.76
N TYR A 5 -5.97 4.49 -4.96
CA TYR A 5 -4.53 4.38 -5.17
C TYR A 5 -3.86 3.93 -3.89
N ILE A 6 -2.84 3.10 -4.06
CA ILE A 6 -1.97 2.60 -2.99
C ILE A 6 -0.52 2.87 -3.36
N ILE A 7 0.32 2.96 -2.35
CA ILE A 7 1.77 3.12 -2.48
C ILE A 7 2.42 1.85 -1.93
N VAL A 8 3.32 1.24 -2.70
CA VAL A 8 4.02 0.01 -2.34
C VAL A 8 5.02 0.29 -1.21
N LEU A 9 4.98 -0.56 -0.19
CA LEU A 9 5.94 -0.58 0.93
C LEU A 9 6.95 -1.71 0.78
N ASP A 10 6.51 -2.88 0.30
CA ASP A 10 7.39 -4.03 0.06
C ASP A 10 6.77 -4.95 -1.00
N PHE A 11 7.62 -5.68 -1.72
CA PHE A 11 7.23 -6.63 -2.74
C PHE A 11 7.92 -7.98 -2.54
N LEU A 12 7.12 -9.03 -2.36
CA LEU A 12 7.59 -10.40 -2.20
C LEU A 12 7.16 -11.21 -3.41
N LEU A 13 8.08 -11.41 -4.35
CA LEU A 13 7.84 -12.11 -5.63
C LEU A 13 7.23 -13.51 -5.46
N ARG A 14 7.56 -14.21 -4.36
CA ARG A 14 7.03 -15.55 -4.03
C ARG A 14 6.06 -15.56 -2.86
N GLY A 15 5.67 -14.39 -2.35
CA GLY A 15 4.82 -14.27 -1.19
C GLY A 15 5.54 -14.55 0.13
N HIS A 16 4.76 -14.71 1.20
CA HIS A 16 5.30 -15.01 2.53
C HIS A 16 5.98 -16.39 2.56
N PRO A 17 7.14 -16.54 3.22
CA PRO A 17 7.86 -17.82 3.29
C PRO A 17 7.03 -19.00 3.83
N ASN A 18 6.08 -18.70 4.73
CA ASN A 18 5.21 -19.70 5.36
C ASN A 18 3.85 -19.88 4.64
N SER A 19 3.66 -19.23 3.48
CA SER A 19 2.42 -19.37 2.71
C SER A 19 2.40 -20.70 1.97
N ARG A 20 1.25 -21.40 2.01
CA ARG A 20 1.02 -22.61 1.20
C ARG A 20 0.99 -22.33 -0.30
N LYS A 21 0.74 -21.07 -0.69
CA LYS A 21 0.65 -20.64 -2.07
C LYS A 21 1.76 -19.64 -2.36
N SER A 22 2.60 -19.96 -3.35
CA SER A 22 3.58 -19.03 -3.91
C SER A 22 2.87 -18.11 -4.90
N GLU A 23 2.69 -16.86 -4.52
CA GLU A 23 2.10 -15.82 -5.38
C GLU A 23 2.76 -14.47 -5.09
N PRO A 24 2.96 -13.61 -6.09
CA PRO A 24 3.60 -12.31 -5.90
C PRO A 24 2.66 -11.39 -5.12
N ILE A 25 3.13 -10.93 -3.95
CA ILE A 25 2.36 -10.02 -3.09
C ILE A 25 3.09 -8.70 -2.94
N ALA A 26 2.34 -7.62 -2.80
CA ALA A 26 2.86 -6.35 -2.32
C ALA A 26 2.11 -5.94 -1.04
N GLN A 27 2.87 -5.47 -0.06
CA GLN A 27 2.33 -4.77 1.10
C GLN A 27 2.32 -3.28 0.79
N CYS A 28 1.18 -2.63 1.00
CA CYS A 28 0.96 -1.26 0.55
C CYS A 28 0.19 -0.44 1.57
N ILE A 29 0.27 0.89 1.42
CA ILE A 29 -0.54 1.86 2.16
C ILE A 29 -1.46 2.62 1.20
N GLY A 30 -2.71 2.84 1.60
CA GLY A 30 -3.67 3.66 0.86
C GLY A 30 -3.28 5.14 0.87
N GLU A 31 -3.32 5.80 -0.28
CA GLU A 31 -2.90 7.20 -0.40
C GLU A 31 -3.86 8.17 0.32
N LYS A 32 -5.15 7.85 0.38
CA LYS A 32 -6.19 8.74 0.91
C LYS A 32 -6.55 8.42 2.35
N PHE A 33 -6.78 7.15 2.66
CA PHE A 33 -7.24 6.71 3.98
C PHE A 33 -6.14 6.05 4.81
N LEU A 34 -4.91 5.97 4.29
CA LEU A 34 -3.77 5.33 4.96
C LEU A 34 -4.07 3.88 5.35
N SER A 35 -4.95 3.22 4.60
CA SER A 35 -5.32 1.81 4.84
C SER A 35 -4.14 0.91 4.51
N LEU A 36 -3.69 0.07 5.45
CA LEU A 36 -2.71 -0.97 5.14
C LEU A 36 -3.39 -2.14 4.43
N LEU A 37 -2.84 -2.50 3.27
CA LEU A 37 -3.41 -3.49 2.35
C LEU A 37 -2.34 -4.46 1.87
N GLU A 38 -2.71 -5.73 1.76
CA GLU A 38 -1.94 -6.71 1.00
C GLU A 38 -2.65 -6.93 -0.35
N VAL A 39 -1.90 -6.83 -1.44
CA VAL A 39 -2.42 -7.03 -2.81
C VAL A 39 -1.65 -8.13 -3.52
N ILE A 40 -2.33 -8.82 -4.43
CA ILE A 40 -1.70 -9.76 -5.35
C ILE A 40 -1.34 -9.01 -6.62
N ILE A 41 -0.07 -9.09 -7.01
CA ILE A 41 0.44 -8.53 -8.26
C ILE A 41 0.14 -9.51 -9.39
N LYS A 42 -0.07 -9.00 -10.61
CA LYS A 42 -0.23 -9.86 -11.79
C LYS A 42 1.05 -10.67 -11.99
N ASP A 43 0.88 -11.87 -12.54
CA ASP A 43 2.01 -12.73 -12.85
C ASP A 43 2.97 -12.00 -13.81
N GLU A 44 4.28 -12.21 -13.66
CA GLU A 44 5.36 -11.57 -14.45
C GLU A 44 5.54 -10.05 -14.27
N MET A 45 4.75 -9.40 -13.40
CA MET A 45 4.94 -8.00 -13.07
C MET A 45 5.78 -7.84 -11.80
N ASP A 46 6.69 -6.86 -11.84
CA ASP A 46 7.40 -6.37 -10.66
C ASP A 46 6.91 -4.98 -10.27
N VAL A 47 6.93 -4.72 -8.96
CA VAL A 47 6.66 -3.41 -8.38
C VAL A 47 7.79 -3.04 -7.43
N LYS A 48 8.02 -1.74 -7.28
CA LYS A 48 9.07 -1.20 -6.41
C LYS A 48 8.47 -0.48 -5.20
N PRO A 49 9.19 -0.40 -4.08
CA PRO A 49 8.84 0.54 -3.00
C PRO A 49 8.60 1.95 -3.55
N GLU A 50 7.71 2.69 -2.89
CA GLU A 50 7.22 4.02 -3.29
C GLU A 50 6.40 4.08 -4.58
N GLU A 51 6.27 2.97 -5.32
CA GLU A 51 5.49 2.93 -6.54
C GLU A 51 3.99 3.09 -6.25
N ARG A 52 3.34 4.01 -6.98
CA ARG A 52 1.91 4.29 -6.86
C ARG A 52 1.10 3.40 -7.82
N LEU A 53 0.23 2.56 -7.28
CA LEU A 53 -0.59 1.61 -8.03
C LEU A 53 -2.07 1.97 -7.94
N TYR A 54 -2.79 1.83 -9.06
CA TYR A 54 -4.24 1.97 -9.10
C TYR A 54 -4.94 0.66 -8.68
N ILE A 55 -5.91 0.77 -7.77
CA ILE A 55 -6.75 -0.33 -7.27
C ILE A 55 -8.24 -0.05 -7.33
N GLY A 56 -8.66 0.99 -8.05
CA GLY A 56 -10.08 1.30 -8.23
C GLY A 56 -10.81 0.26 -9.08
N GLU A 57 -12.02 0.63 -9.53
CA GLU A 57 -12.94 -0.29 -10.21
C GLU A 57 -12.64 -0.48 -11.70
N LYS A 58 -11.83 0.42 -12.29
CA LYS A 58 -11.38 0.29 -13.69
C LYS A 58 -10.28 -0.76 -13.82
N GLU A 59 -9.83 -0.96 -15.05
CA GLU A 59 -8.68 -1.80 -15.34
C GLU A 59 -7.45 -1.36 -14.54
N ARG A 60 -6.77 -2.33 -13.96
CA ARG A 60 -5.57 -2.15 -13.15
C ARG A 60 -4.38 -2.67 -13.92
N ASP A 61 -3.30 -1.89 -13.93
CA ASP A 61 -2.10 -2.23 -14.70
C ASP A 61 -1.37 -3.44 -14.08
N LYS A 62 -0.93 -3.30 -12.83
CA LYS A 62 -0.10 -4.32 -12.14
C LYS A 62 -0.82 -5.14 -11.06
N VAL A 63 -1.97 -4.67 -10.55
CA VAL A 63 -2.66 -5.33 -9.44
C VAL A 63 -3.70 -6.33 -9.97
N LYS A 64 -3.61 -7.59 -9.54
CA LYS A 64 -4.57 -8.66 -9.86
C LYS A 64 -5.81 -8.54 -8.99
N TYR A 65 -5.65 -8.54 -7.67
CA TYR A 65 -6.74 -8.28 -6.71
C TYR A 65 -6.20 -7.85 -5.34
N ILE A 66 -7.07 -7.24 -4.54
CA ILE A 66 -6.78 -6.91 -3.15
C ILE A 66 -7.00 -8.17 -2.31
N LYS A 67 -5.96 -8.66 -1.64
CA LYS A 67 -6.05 -9.85 -0.79
C LYS A 67 -6.75 -9.54 0.53
N GLY A 68 -6.47 -8.37 1.11
CA GLY A 68 -7.14 -7.93 2.32
C GLY A 68 -6.52 -6.70 2.97
N ARG A 69 -7.15 -6.27 4.06
CA ARG A 69 -6.56 -5.32 5.00
C ARG A 69 -5.62 -6.06 5.95
N MET A 70 -4.62 -5.35 6.43
CA MET A 70 -3.64 -5.86 7.37
C MET A 70 -3.38 -4.86 8.49
N LYS A 71 -2.89 -5.35 9.62
CA LYS A 71 -2.42 -4.55 10.75
C LYS A 71 -0.95 -4.18 10.56
N TYR A 72 -0.53 -3.13 11.25
CA TYR A 72 0.87 -2.68 11.24
C TYR A 72 1.84 -3.80 11.65
N ASP A 73 1.47 -4.63 12.62
CA ASP A 73 2.33 -5.72 13.10
C ASP A 73 2.55 -6.84 12.08
N GLU A 74 1.72 -6.92 11.04
CA GLU A 74 1.81 -7.89 9.95
C GLU A 74 2.70 -7.41 8.80
N LEU A 75 3.18 -6.16 8.86
CA LEU A 75 4.15 -5.62 7.89
C LEU A 75 5.49 -6.35 8.02
N THR A 76 6.16 -6.54 6.89
CA THR A 76 7.56 -7.01 6.89
C THR A 76 8.45 -5.98 7.57
N GLY A 77 9.64 -6.43 8.02
CA GLY A 77 10.63 -5.52 8.58
C GLY A 77 11.10 -4.44 7.59
N PHE A 78 11.03 -4.72 6.28
CA PHE A 78 11.30 -3.73 5.24
C PHE A 78 10.14 -2.73 5.12
N ALA A 79 8.91 -3.22 4.97
CA ALA A 79 7.71 -2.37 4.87
C ALA A 79 7.54 -1.42 6.07
N LYS A 80 7.89 -1.86 7.28
CA LYS A 80 7.86 -1.01 8.49
C LYS A 80 8.86 0.15 8.46
N LYS A 81 10.00 0.00 7.78
CA LYS A 81 10.96 1.09 7.59
C LYS A 81 10.48 2.01 6.46
N GLU A 82 9.97 1.41 5.39
CA GLU A 82 9.52 2.13 4.21
C GLU A 82 8.33 3.05 4.49
N ILE A 83 7.44 2.64 5.40
CA ILE A 83 6.24 3.41 5.72
C ILE A 83 6.54 4.81 6.24
N GLU A 84 7.66 5.02 6.94
CA GLU A 84 8.05 6.35 7.45
C GLU A 84 8.33 7.29 6.27
N TYR A 85 9.16 6.85 5.31
CA TYR A 85 9.47 7.60 4.09
C TYR A 85 8.23 7.87 3.22
N VAL A 86 7.39 6.84 3.04
CA VAL A 86 6.17 6.97 2.24
C VAL A 86 5.17 7.93 2.89
N LEU A 87 5.03 7.92 4.22
CA LEU A 87 4.13 8.81 4.93
C LEU A 87 4.56 10.27 4.80
N ASP A 88 5.86 10.57 4.92
CA ASP A 88 6.38 11.93 4.72
C ASP A 88 5.99 12.44 3.33
N GLY A 89 6.23 11.64 2.28
CA GLY A 89 5.84 12.01 0.91
C GLY A 89 4.32 12.12 0.70
N VAL A 90 3.49 11.38 1.43
CA VAL A 90 2.02 11.53 1.37
C VAL A 90 1.57 12.81 2.08
N ILE A 91 2.17 13.12 3.22
CA ILE A 91 1.85 14.32 4.00
C ILE A 91 2.25 15.56 3.23
N GLU A 92 3.44 15.61 2.64
CA GLU A 92 3.89 16.73 1.82
C GLU A 92 2.98 16.98 0.60
N ARG A 93 2.49 15.91 -0.04
CA ARG A 93 1.59 16.03 -1.20
C ARG A 93 0.19 16.53 -0.87
N ASP A 94 -0.29 16.28 0.35
CA ASP A 94 -1.64 16.64 0.79
C ASP A 94 -1.63 17.35 2.16
N GLU A 95 -0.65 18.25 2.35
CA GLU A 95 -0.40 18.93 3.64
C GLU A 95 -1.67 19.60 4.17
N LYS A 96 -2.40 20.26 3.27
CA LYS A 96 -3.64 20.96 3.58
C LYS A 96 -4.68 20.05 4.24
N ARG A 97 -4.82 18.78 3.81
CA ARG A 97 -5.76 17.83 4.44
C ARG A 97 -5.39 17.58 5.90
N PHE A 98 -4.11 17.37 6.18
CA PHE A 98 -3.63 17.07 7.52
C PHE A 98 -3.69 18.31 8.42
N VAL A 99 -3.31 19.48 7.92
CA VAL A 99 -3.41 20.76 8.65
C VAL A 99 -4.88 21.11 8.93
N ASP A 100 -5.77 20.93 7.95
CA ASP A 100 -7.21 21.17 8.11
C ASP A 100 -7.82 20.28 9.20
N PHE A 101 -7.34 19.05 9.39
CA PHE A 101 -7.80 18.17 10.47
C PHE A 101 -7.54 18.79 11.85
N PHE A 102 -6.33 19.28 12.11
CA PHE A 102 -6.00 19.92 13.39
C PHE A 102 -6.75 21.24 13.58
N ASN A 103 -6.88 22.05 12.52
CA ASN A 103 -7.51 23.36 12.60
C ASN A 103 -9.04 23.32 12.73
N LYS A 104 -9.67 22.21 12.29
CA LYS A 104 -11.14 22.03 12.32
C LYS A 104 -11.61 21.01 13.35
N ALA A 105 -10.68 20.31 14.02
CA ALA A 105 -11.02 19.49 15.17
C ALA A 105 -11.61 20.41 16.25
N LYS A 106 -12.92 20.25 16.48
CA LYS A 106 -13.60 20.80 17.65
C LYS A 106 -13.51 19.81 18.80
#